data_AF-A0A381J623-F1
#
_entry.id   AF-A0A381J623-F1
#
_cell.length_a   1.000
_cell.length_b   1.000
_cell.length_c   1.000
_cell.angle_alpha   90.00
_cell.angle_beta   90.00
_cell.angle_gamma   90.00
#
_symmetry.space_group_name_H-M   'P 1'
#
loop_
_entity.id
_entity.type
_entity.pdbx_description
1 polymer ?
#
loop_
_entity_poly.entity_id
_entity_poly.type
_entity_poly.pdbx_seq_one_letter_code
_entity_poly.pdbx_strand_id
1 'polypeptide(L)'
;MIRVVHYINQFYAGIGGEEKADITPESREGFIGPGMGLNGLLKGEATIVGTIICGDSYFNENMEEAEAKIIEMVKEFKPDLFIAGPAFNAGRYGVACGAVAKAVEEKLNIPVLTAMYPENPGSDMYKKHVYIVETRNSAVGMRQALPAVAKLALKLAKGEEILLPSEDGYIERGIRKNYFNAKRGSERAVDLLVKKLKGEEFESEFKMPVFDRVEALPPVADITKAKIAIVTSGGTVPKGNPDHIESSSASKYGEYNIEGVMDLTKDTYETAHGGYDPTYANDDSDRVIPVDVLRNMEKEGKIGSLHNLFYSTVGNGTAVASSKKFGEEIAKKLIADGVDAVILTST
;
A
#
# COMPACT_ATOMS: atom_id res chain seq x y z
N MET A 1 -6.57 -9.96 -36.20
CA MET A 1 -5.35 -9.19 -35.87
C MET A 1 -5.72 -8.29 -34.71
N ILE A 2 -5.02 -8.43 -33.59
CA ILE A 2 -5.34 -7.70 -32.35
C ILE A 2 -5.05 -6.22 -32.56
N ARG A 3 -6.03 -5.37 -32.26
CA ARG A 3 -5.93 -3.91 -32.34
C ARG A 3 -5.42 -3.37 -31.02
N VAL A 4 -4.25 -2.73 -31.05
CA VAL A 4 -3.62 -2.17 -29.85
C VAL A 4 -3.74 -0.65 -29.87
N VAL A 5 -4.16 -0.07 -28.76
CA VAL A 5 -3.99 1.36 -28.50
C VAL A 5 -2.85 1.56 -27.51
N HIS A 6 -1.94 2.46 -27.84
CA HIS A 6 -0.75 2.74 -27.04
C HIS A 6 -0.85 4.13 -26.40
N TYR A 7 -0.72 4.24 -25.09
CA TYR A 7 -0.67 5.51 -24.38
C TYR A 7 0.77 5.90 -24.03
N ILE A 8 1.16 7.10 -24.43
CA ILE A 8 2.47 7.68 -24.13
C ILE A 8 2.38 9.13 -23.67
N ASN A 9 3.44 9.64 -23.03
CA ASN A 9 3.53 11.06 -22.68
C ASN A 9 4.09 11.92 -23.82
N GLN A 10 4.11 13.24 -23.61
CA GLN A 10 4.65 14.23 -24.53
C GLN A 10 6.11 13.96 -24.93
N PHE A 11 6.92 13.45 -23.99
CA PHE A 11 8.34 13.20 -24.21
C PHE A 11 8.55 12.04 -25.18
N TYR A 12 7.89 10.91 -24.95
CA TYR A 12 7.96 9.77 -25.86
C TYR A 12 7.26 10.01 -27.19
N ALA A 13 6.31 10.95 -27.24
CA ALA A 13 5.70 11.41 -28.47
C ALA A 13 6.60 12.33 -29.31
N GLY A 14 7.74 12.78 -28.76
CA GLY A 14 8.64 13.72 -29.42
C GLY A 14 8.11 15.15 -29.50
N ILE A 15 7.16 15.52 -28.63
CA ILE A 15 6.54 16.86 -28.59
C ILE A 15 7.39 17.85 -27.78
N GLY A 16 8.00 17.38 -26.68
CA GLY A 16 8.83 18.19 -25.80
C GLY A 16 9.05 17.51 -24.45
N GLY A 17 9.84 18.14 -23.58
CA GLY A 17 10.09 17.68 -22.22
C GLY A 17 9.09 18.25 -21.21
N GLU A 18 9.63 18.86 -20.15
CA GLU A 18 8.85 19.51 -19.08
C GLU A 18 8.09 20.74 -19.58
N GLU A 19 8.63 21.46 -20.57
CA GLU A 19 8.03 22.66 -21.17
C GLU A 19 6.77 22.38 -21.99
N LYS A 20 6.47 21.10 -22.25
CA LYS A 20 5.25 20.62 -22.91
C LYS A 20 4.46 19.63 -22.06
N ALA A 21 4.73 19.55 -20.76
CA ALA A 21 4.04 18.63 -19.86
C ALA A 21 2.57 19.01 -19.59
N ASP A 22 2.13 20.19 -20.04
CA ASP A 22 0.79 20.75 -19.89
C ASP A 22 -0.12 20.50 -21.11
N ILE A 23 0.35 19.78 -22.14
CA ILE A 23 -0.48 19.51 -23.32
C ILE A 23 -1.71 18.65 -22.98
N THR A 24 -2.83 19.00 -23.58
CA THR A 24 -4.08 18.26 -23.48
C THR A 24 -3.98 16.90 -24.19
N PRO A 25 -4.83 15.90 -23.84
CA PRO A 25 -4.89 14.65 -24.58
C PRO A 25 -5.12 14.86 -26.07
N GLU A 26 -4.39 14.11 -26.89
CA GLU A 26 -4.61 14.00 -28.33
C GLU A 26 -4.41 12.56 -28.80
N SER A 27 -5.05 12.20 -29.92
CA SER A 27 -4.88 10.91 -30.58
C SER A 27 -4.20 11.05 -31.94
N ARG A 28 -3.38 10.06 -32.29
CA ARG A 28 -2.73 9.97 -33.61
C ARG A 28 -2.83 8.54 -34.12
N GLU A 29 -3.05 8.38 -35.43
CA GLU A 29 -3.12 7.05 -36.05
C GLU A 29 -1.74 6.36 -36.07
N GLY A 30 -1.74 5.04 -35.85
CA GLY A 30 -0.53 4.24 -35.88
C GLY A 30 0.35 4.38 -34.64
N PHE A 31 1.61 3.95 -34.76
CA PHE A 31 2.58 3.93 -33.66
C PHE A 31 3.41 5.23 -33.60
N ILE A 32 3.78 5.65 -32.39
CA ILE A 32 4.70 6.77 -32.16
C ILE A 32 5.73 6.39 -31.10
N GLY A 33 6.97 6.90 -31.27
CA GLY A 33 8.05 6.74 -30.30
C GLY A 33 8.32 5.27 -29.94
N PRO A 34 8.23 4.87 -28.65
CA PRO A 34 8.45 3.48 -28.24
C PRO A 34 7.46 2.50 -28.87
N GLY A 35 6.29 2.98 -29.33
CA GLY A 35 5.31 2.18 -30.06
C GLY A 35 5.86 1.57 -31.35
N MET A 36 6.84 2.22 -32.01
CA MET A 36 7.46 1.66 -33.21
C MET A 36 8.18 0.34 -32.92
N GLY A 37 9.01 0.34 -31.86
CA GLY A 37 9.72 -0.86 -31.43
C GLY A 37 8.75 -1.94 -30.93
N LEU A 38 7.72 -1.53 -30.18
CA LEU A 38 6.70 -2.44 -29.70
C LEU A 38 5.93 -3.09 -30.85
N ASN A 39 5.48 -2.31 -31.85
CA ASN A 39 4.74 -2.81 -33.01
C ASN A 39 5.55 -3.84 -33.82
N GLY A 40 6.86 -3.63 -33.97
CA GLY A 40 7.74 -4.63 -34.59
C GLY A 40 7.86 -5.93 -33.78
N LEU A 41 7.87 -5.84 -32.44
CA LEU A 41 7.96 -6.99 -31.54
C LEU A 41 6.66 -7.79 -31.42
N LEU A 42 5.52 -7.21 -31.80
CA LEU A 42 4.23 -7.89 -31.88
C LEU A 42 4.12 -8.84 -33.10
N LYS A 43 5.14 -8.87 -33.98
CA LYS A 43 5.34 -9.86 -35.06
C LYS A 43 4.11 -10.08 -35.97
N GLY A 44 3.27 -9.06 -36.14
CA GLY A 44 2.06 -9.13 -36.96
C GLY A 44 0.85 -9.83 -36.32
N GLU A 45 0.98 -10.34 -35.10
CA GLU A 45 -0.15 -10.89 -34.34
C GLU A 45 -1.08 -9.78 -33.80
N ALA A 46 -0.45 -8.67 -33.43
CA ALA A 46 -1.10 -7.45 -32.98
C ALA A 46 -0.50 -6.23 -33.71
N THR A 47 -1.27 -5.15 -33.81
CA THR A 47 -0.85 -3.91 -34.48
C THR A 47 -1.35 -2.71 -33.71
N ILE A 48 -0.47 -1.72 -33.51
CA ILE A 48 -0.84 -0.44 -32.92
C ILE A 48 -1.64 0.36 -33.94
N VAL A 49 -2.94 0.50 -33.69
CA VAL A 49 -3.87 1.22 -34.57
C VAL A 49 -3.98 2.70 -34.23
N GLY A 50 -3.66 3.06 -32.99
CA GLY A 50 -3.67 4.44 -32.53
C GLY A 50 -2.77 4.63 -31.31
N THR A 51 -2.20 5.83 -31.22
CA THR A 51 -1.42 6.28 -30.07
C THR A 51 -2.14 7.46 -29.42
N ILE A 52 -2.38 7.38 -28.12
CA ILE A 52 -2.89 8.47 -27.29
C ILE A 52 -1.72 9.15 -26.60
N ILE A 53 -1.70 10.48 -26.63
CA ILE A 53 -0.65 11.30 -26.06
C ILE A 53 -1.27 12.27 -25.07
N CYS A 54 -0.70 12.38 -23.87
CA CYS A 54 -1.11 13.40 -22.89
C CYS A 54 0.11 13.93 -22.14
N GLY A 55 0.08 15.22 -21.79
CA GLY A 55 1.10 15.83 -20.96
C GLY A 55 1.03 15.30 -19.53
N ASP A 56 2.20 15.00 -18.95
CA ASP A 56 2.29 14.46 -17.59
C ASP A 56 1.68 15.38 -16.52
N SER A 57 1.92 16.70 -16.60
CA SER A 57 1.37 17.68 -15.66
C SER A 57 -0.13 17.87 -15.89
N TYR A 58 -0.57 18.00 -17.14
CA TYR A 58 -1.99 18.15 -17.47
C TYR A 58 -2.84 17.01 -16.91
N PHE A 59 -2.40 15.76 -17.09
CA PHE A 59 -3.14 14.60 -16.59
C PHE A 59 -3.24 14.61 -15.05
N ASN A 60 -2.14 14.90 -14.36
CA ASN A 60 -2.12 14.87 -12.90
C ASN A 60 -2.92 16.04 -12.28
N GLU A 61 -3.02 17.17 -12.97
CA GLU A 61 -3.82 18.33 -12.53
C GLU A 61 -5.31 18.21 -12.88
N ASN A 62 -5.66 17.45 -13.93
CA ASN A 62 -7.03 17.38 -14.49
C ASN A 62 -7.50 15.92 -14.66
N MET A 63 -7.21 15.06 -13.69
CA MET A 63 -7.31 13.60 -13.82
C MET A 63 -8.67 13.12 -14.35
N GLU A 64 -9.79 13.58 -13.77
CA GLU A 64 -11.13 13.15 -14.17
C GLU A 64 -11.46 13.55 -15.63
N GLU A 65 -11.18 14.81 -16.00
CA GLU A 65 -11.45 15.33 -17.34
C GLU A 65 -10.54 14.68 -18.40
N ALA A 66 -9.25 14.55 -18.08
CA ALA A 66 -8.26 13.93 -18.95
C ALA A 66 -8.59 12.44 -19.18
N GLU A 67 -8.94 11.71 -18.12
CA GLU A 67 -9.34 10.30 -18.22
C GLU A 67 -10.58 10.14 -19.10
N ALA A 68 -11.63 10.96 -18.89
CA ALA A 68 -12.84 10.90 -19.70
C ALA A 68 -12.54 11.13 -21.20
N LYS A 69 -11.75 12.16 -21.51
CA LYS A 69 -11.33 12.46 -22.90
C LYS A 69 -10.51 11.32 -23.51
N ILE A 70 -9.54 10.79 -22.76
CA ILE A 70 -8.69 9.69 -23.23
C ILE A 70 -9.54 8.45 -23.54
N ILE A 71 -10.52 8.11 -22.70
CA ILE A 71 -11.37 6.93 -22.92
C ILE A 71 -12.20 7.07 -24.19
N GLU A 72 -12.74 8.25 -24.49
CA GLU A 72 -13.45 8.48 -25.76
C GLU A 72 -12.50 8.31 -26.95
N MET A 73 -11.30 8.87 -26.89
CA MET A 73 -10.29 8.67 -27.94
C MET A 73 -9.90 7.19 -28.11
N VAL A 74 -9.76 6.44 -27.01
CA VAL A 74 -9.45 5.01 -27.05
C VAL A 74 -10.57 4.23 -27.75
N LYS A 75 -11.85 4.57 -27.49
CA LYS A 75 -13.00 3.90 -28.13
C LYS A 75 -13.02 4.06 -29.65
N GLU A 76 -12.62 5.21 -30.17
CA GLU A 76 -12.60 5.49 -31.62
C GLU A 76 -11.75 4.46 -32.39
N PHE A 77 -10.67 3.98 -31.78
CA PHE A 77 -9.79 2.99 -32.36
C PHE A 77 -10.28 1.54 -32.21
N LYS A 78 -11.37 1.28 -31.48
CA LYS A 78 -11.90 -0.08 -31.22
C LYS A 78 -10.80 -1.09 -30.84
N PRO A 79 -10.03 -0.87 -29.76
CA PRO A 79 -8.94 -1.74 -29.36
C PRO A 79 -9.43 -3.07 -28.77
N ASP A 80 -8.62 -4.11 -28.96
CA ASP A 80 -8.71 -5.39 -28.25
C ASP A 80 -7.73 -5.44 -27.06
N LEU A 81 -6.72 -4.54 -27.05
CA LEU A 81 -5.69 -4.46 -26.02
C LEU A 81 -5.26 -3.00 -25.83
N PHE A 82 -5.03 -2.59 -24.59
CA PHE A 82 -4.47 -1.28 -24.27
C PHE A 82 -3.13 -1.41 -23.55
N ILE A 83 -2.15 -0.62 -23.98
CA ILE A 83 -0.81 -0.60 -23.39
C ILE A 83 -0.48 0.83 -23.01
N ALA A 84 -0.09 1.08 -21.76
CA ALA A 84 0.42 2.37 -21.30
C ALA A 84 1.92 2.28 -20.98
N GLY A 85 2.69 3.33 -21.25
CA GLY A 85 4.13 3.34 -20.95
C GLY A 85 4.99 2.81 -22.10
N PRO A 86 6.23 2.34 -21.84
CA PRO A 86 6.86 2.14 -20.54
C PRO A 86 7.19 3.47 -19.83
N ALA A 87 6.88 3.56 -18.53
CA ALA A 87 7.09 4.76 -17.72
C ALA A 87 8.42 4.78 -16.94
N PHE A 88 9.10 3.63 -16.79
CA PHE A 88 10.33 3.52 -15.99
C PHE A 88 10.16 4.16 -14.60
N ASN A 89 11.08 5.00 -14.13
CA ASN A 89 10.96 5.72 -12.86
C ASN A 89 10.40 7.15 -13.00
N ALA A 90 9.69 7.47 -14.10
CA ALA A 90 9.04 8.78 -14.25
C ALA A 90 7.75 8.82 -13.41
N GLY A 91 7.76 9.56 -12.30
CA GLY A 91 6.68 9.54 -11.31
C GLY A 91 5.31 9.96 -11.85
N ARG A 92 5.18 11.21 -12.32
CA ARG A 92 3.91 11.75 -12.86
C ARG A 92 3.37 10.91 -14.02
N TYR A 93 4.27 10.49 -14.91
CA TYR A 93 3.91 9.65 -16.05
C TYR A 93 3.47 8.24 -15.65
N GLY A 94 4.13 7.63 -14.66
CA GLY A 94 3.76 6.32 -14.14
C GLY A 94 2.37 6.33 -13.49
N VAL A 95 2.07 7.36 -12.69
CA VAL A 95 0.72 7.56 -12.13
C VAL A 95 -0.31 7.68 -13.24
N ALA A 96 -0.04 8.48 -14.28
CA ALA A 96 -0.94 8.63 -15.42
C ALA A 96 -1.16 7.31 -16.18
N CYS A 97 -0.09 6.56 -16.46
CA CYS A 97 -0.18 5.25 -17.13
C CYS A 97 -1.03 4.26 -16.34
N GLY A 98 -0.85 4.19 -15.02
CA GLY A 98 -1.63 3.30 -14.16
C GLY A 98 -3.10 3.70 -14.07
N ALA A 99 -3.38 5.00 -13.93
CA ALA A 99 -4.73 5.55 -13.88
C ALA A 99 -5.51 5.27 -15.16
N VAL A 100 -4.93 5.64 -16.32
CA VAL A 100 -5.57 5.43 -17.63
C VAL A 100 -5.78 3.94 -17.91
N ALA A 101 -4.79 3.10 -17.64
CA ALA A 101 -4.93 1.65 -17.86
C ALA A 101 -6.06 1.06 -17.01
N LYS A 102 -6.13 1.42 -15.72
CA LYS A 102 -7.23 1.00 -14.84
C LYS A 102 -8.58 1.46 -15.38
N ALA A 103 -8.69 2.72 -15.79
CA ALA A 103 -9.95 3.27 -16.28
C ALA A 103 -10.41 2.65 -17.60
N VAL A 104 -9.48 2.32 -18.49
CA VAL A 104 -9.75 1.59 -19.73
C VAL A 104 -10.24 0.17 -19.42
N GLU A 105 -9.60 -0.55 -18.49
CA GLU A 105 -10.04 -1.87 -18.05
C GLU A 105 -11.47 -1.83 -17.49
N GLU A 106 -11.74 -0.89 -16.57
CA GLU A 106 -13.04 -0.78 -15.90
C GLU A 106 -14.17 -0.34 -16.84
N LYS A 107 -13.92 0.60 -17.77
CA LYS A 107 -14.98 1.16 -18.63
C LYS A 107 -15.13 0.46 -19.97
N LEU A 108 -14.06 -0.10 -20.54
CA LEU A 108 -14.08 -0.76 -21.85
C LEU A 108 -14.00 -2.28 -21.75
N ASN A 109 -13.65 -2.84 -20.58
CA ASN A 109 -13.56 -4.28 -20.34
C ASN A 109 -12.64 -5.01 -21.34
N ILE A 110 -11.50 -4.39 -21.64
CA ILE A 110 -10.43 -4.95 -22.48
C ILE A 110 -9.18 -5.19 -21.64
N PRO A 111 -8.33 -6.16 -22.00
CA PRO A 111 -7.07 -6.38 -21.29
C PRO A 111 -6.18 -5.14 -21.38
N VAL A 112 -5.52 -4.84 -20.27
CA VAL A 112 -4.60 -3.71 -20.14
C VAL A 112 -3.28 -4.14 -19.52
N LEU A 113 -2.19 -3.47 -19.90
CA LEU A 113 -0.94 -3.54 -19.16
C LEU A 113 -0.15 -2.23 -19.22
N THR A 114 0.81 -2.12 -18.32
CA THR A 114 1.80 -1.04 -18.32
C THR A 114 3.17 -1.58 -17.95
N ALA A 115 4.19 -0.72 -17.91
CA ALA A 115 5.54 -1.10 -17.51
C ALA A 115 6.22 0.02 -16.72
N MET A 116 6.76 -0.30 -15.53
CA MET A 116 7.31 0.67 -14.59
C MET A 116 8.48 0.10 -13.80
N TYR A 117 9.32 0.99 -13.26
CA TYR A 117 10.30 0.64 -12.24
C TYR A 117 9.56 0.37 -10.91
N PRO A 118 9.96 -0.61 -10.08
CA PRO A 118 9.24 -0.94 -8.85
C PRO A 118 9.00 0.22 -7.88
N GLU A 119 9.93 1.18 -7.81
CA GLU A 119 9.80 2.36 -6.94
C GLU A 119 8.98 3.51 -7.57
N ASN A 120 8.49 3.35 -8.80
CA ASN A 120 7.60 4.33 -9.40
C ASN A 120 6.30 4.41 -8.56
N PRO A 121 5.83 5.61 -8.15
CA PRO A 121 4.59 5.75 -7.40
C PRO A 121 3.38 5.04 -8.04
N GLY A 122 3.29 5.05 -9.38
CA GLY A 122 2.23 4.35 -10.11
C GLY A 122 2.26 2.84 -9.92
N SER A 123 3.43 2.24 -9.66
CA SER A 123 3.56 0.81 -9.39
C SER A 123 2.78 0.42 -8.13
N ASP A 124 3.03 1.10 -7.01
CA ASP A 124 2.37 0.77 -5.74
C ASP A 124 0.87 1.05 -5.77
N MET A 125 0.47 2.17 -6.39
CA MET A 125 -0.92 2.59 -6.51
C MET A 125 -1.77 1.63 -7.36
N TYR A 126 -1.21 1.09 -8.47
CA TYR A 126 -2.00 0.40 -9.49
C TYR A 126 -1.67 -1.08 -9.67
N LYS A 127 -0.62 -1.65 -9.06
CA LYS A 127 -0.27 -3.10 -9.19
C LYS A 127 -1.42 -4.05 -8.83
N LYS A 128 -2.32 -3.65 -7.92
CA LYS A 128 -3.51 -4.47 -7.59
C LYS A 128 -4.51 -4.53 -8.74
N HIS A 129 -4.61 -3.49 -9.55
CA HIS A 129 -5.58 -3.35 -10.63
C HIS A 129 -5.01 -3.84 -11.96
N VAL A 130 -3.82 -3.35 -12.33
CA VAL A 130 -3.24 -3.53 -13.67
C VAL A 130 -1.99 -4.42 -13.60
N TYR A 131 -1.72 -5.20 -14.67
CA TYR A 131 -0.43 -5.87 -14.83
C TYR A 131 0.66 -4.86 -15.19
N ILE A 132 1.72 -4.80 -14.38
CA ILE A 132 2.83 -3.86 -14.55
C ILE A 132 4.10 -4.65 -14.84
N VAL A 133 4.61 -4.60 -16.07
CA VAL A 133 5.90 -5.20 -16.42
C VAL A 133 7.03 -4.46 -15.70
N GLU A 134 7.94 -5.21 -15.07
CA GLU A 134 9.07 -4.61 -14.37
C GLU A 134 10.09 -4.05 -15.37
N THR A 135 10.48 -2.79 -15.19
CA THR A 135 11.51 -2.13 -16.01
C THR A 135 12.68 -1.66 -15.17
N ARG A 136 13.80 -1.29 -15.83
CA ARG A 136 14.86 -0.52 -15.17
C ARG A 136 14.38 0.88 -14.76
N ASN A 137 15.22 1.63 -14.05
CA ASN A 137 14.90 2.98 -13.59
C ASN A 137 14.82 4.05 -14.70
N SER A 138 15.35 3.80 -15.91
CA SER A 138 15.37 4.78 -17.00
C SER A 138 15.19 4.16 -18.38
N ALA A 139 14.95 5.03 -19.38
CA ALA A 139 14.78 4.66 -20.78
C ALA A 139 15.95 3.89 -21.40
N VAL A 140 17.14 3.87 -20.78
CA VAL A 140 18.26 3.00 -21.19
C VAL A 140 17.83 1.51 -21.20
N GLY A 141 16.87 1.15 -20.34
CA GLY A 141 16.28 -0.19 -20.28
C GLY A 141 15.29 -0.54 -21.39
N MET A 142 15.00 0.36 -22.34
CA MET A 142 13.97 0.17 -23.41
C MET A 142 14.10 -1.17 -24.14
N ARG A 143 15.32 -1.54 -24.51
CA ARG A 143 15.62 -2.76 -25.28
C ARG A 143 15.24 -4.04 -24.53
N GLN A 144 15.19 -3.99 -23.19
CA GLN A 144 14.76 -5.10 -22.34
C GLN A 144 13.27 -5.02 -22.01
N ALA A 145 12.75 -3.80 -21.80
CA ALA A 145 11.36 -3.57 -21.44
C ALA A 145 10.38 -3.94 -22.57
N LEU A 146 10.62 -3.48 -23.81
CA LEU A 146 9.66 -3.68 -24.89
C LEU A 146 9.41 -5.16 -25.23
N PRO A 147 10.41 -6.06 -25.29
CA PRO A 147 10.15 -7.49 -25.48
C PRO A 147 9.31 -8.12 -24.37
N ALA A 148 9.51 -7.73 -23.10
CA ALA A 148 8.71 -8.22 -21.98
C ALA A 148 7.26 -7.74 -22.05
N VAL A 149 7.06 -6.46 -22.37
CA VAL A 149 5.74 -5.87 -22.65
C VAL A 149 5.05 -6.58 -23.79
N ALA A 150 5.72 -6.80 -24.93
CA ALA A 150 5.15 -7.49 -26.08
C ALA A 150 4.72 -8.93 -25.76
N LYS A 151 5.56 -9.68 -25.02
CA LYS A 151 5.26 -11.06 -24.60
C LYS A 151 3.99 -11.11 -23.74
N LEU A 152 3.91 -10.28 -22.70
CA LEU A 152 2.76 -10.25 -21.80
C LEU A 152 1.50 -9.71 -22.49
N ALA A 153 1.65 -8.70 -23.34
CA ALA A 153 0.59 -8.13 -24.18
C ALA A 153 -0.12 -9.18 -25.03
N LEU A 154 0.65 -9.98 -25.78
CA LEU A 154 0.09 -11.03 -26.63
C LEU A 154 -0.61 -12.12 -25.81
N LYS A 155 -0.03 -12.48 -24.66
CA LYS A 155 -0.59 -13.47 -23.74
C LYS A 155 -1.96 -13.03 -23.21
N LEU A 156 -2.05 -11.78 -22.75
CA LEU A 156 -3.30 -11.17 -22.28
C LEU A 156 -4.34 -11.07 -23.39
N ALA A 157 -3.95 -10.59 -24.57
CA ALA A 157 -4.88 -10.44 -25.69
C ALA A 157 -5.43 -11.78 -26.23
N LYS A 158 -4.67 -12.87 -26.10
CA LYS A 158 -5.11 -14.22 -26.49
C LYS A 158 -5.90 -14.95 -25.40
N GLY A 159 -5.99 -14.38 -24.19
CA GLY A 159 -6.61 -15.04 -23.05
C GLY A 159 -5.82 -16.25 -22.53
N GLU A 160 -4.51 -16.29 -22.75
CA GLU A 160 -3.63 -17.33 -22.22
C GLU A 160 -3.45 -17.20 -20.70
N GLU A 161 -3.15 -18.29 -20.01
CA GLU A 161 -2.98 -18.30 -18.55
C GLU A 161 -1.74 -17.50 -18.11
N ILE A 162 -1.95 -16.44 -17.34
CA ILE A 162 -0.86 -15.66 -16.73
C ILE A 162 -0.26 -16.43 -15.54
N LEU A 163 1.04 -16.70 -15.63
CA LEU A 163 1.84 -17.45 -14.67
C LEU A 163 2.32 -16.56 -13.53
N LEU A 164 3.33 -17.00 -12.78
CA LEU A 164 3.88 -16.23 -11.67
C LEU A 164 4.54 -14.93 -12.14
N PRO A 165 4.59 -13.89 -11.27
CA PRO A 165 5.31 -12.64 -11.54
C PRO A 165 6.72 -12.83 -12.11
N SER A 166 7.48 -13.79 -11.56
CA SER A 166 8.85 -14.11 -11.97
C SER A 166 8.95 -14.78 -13.35
N GLU A 167 7.90 -15.43 -13.83
CA GLU A 167 7.88 -16.16 -15.11
C GLU A 167 7.41 -15.29 -16.26
N ASP A 168 6.39 -14.45 -16.00
CA ASP A 168 5.80 -13.55 -16.99
C ASP A 168 6.33 -12.11 -16.90
N GLY A 169 7.21 -11.81 -15.93
CA GLY A 169 8.00 -10.57 -15.88
C GLY A 169 7.21 -9.33 -15.44
N TYR A 170 6.24 -9.50 -14.54
CA TYR A 170 5.45 -8.40 -14.01
C TYR A 170 5.62 -8.25 -12.50
N ILE A 171 5.39 -7.04 -11.98
CA ILE A 171 5.50 -6.70 -10.56
C ILE A 171 4.40 -7.42 -9.77
N GLU A 172 4.77 -7.96 -8.61
CA GLU A 172 3.83 -8.68 -7.76
C GLU A 172 2.62 -7.81 -7.37
N ARG A 173 1.42 -8.36 -7.60
CA ARG A 173 0.16 -7.62 -7.43
C ARG A 173 -0.42 -7.71 -6.03
N GLY A 174 0.18 -8.53 -5.16
CA GLY A 174 -0.36 -8.85 -3.83
C GLY A 174 -1.65 -9.69 -3.86
N ILE A 175 -2.00 -10.28 -5.01
CA ILE A 175 -3.17 -11.15 -5.18
C ILE A 175 -2.76 -12.58 -4.86
N ARG A 176 -3.42 -13.19 -3.87
CA ARG A 176 -3.21 -14.60 -3.52
C ARG A 176 -4.09 -15.50 -4.40
N LYS A 177 -3.47 -16.44 -5.11
CA LYS A 177 -4.17 -17.49 -5.86
C LYS A 177 -3.80 -18.84 -5.27
N ASN A 178 -4.79 -19.70 -5.09
CA ASN A 178 -4.56 -21.09 -4.73
C ASN A 178 -3.97 -21.83 -5.94
N TYR A 179 -2.98 -22.68 -5.72
CA TYR A 179 -2.40 -23.53 -6.74
C TYR A 179 -2.02 -24.89 -6.14
N PHE A 180 -1.93 -25.92 -6.98
CA PHE A 180 -1.44 -27.24 -6.58
C PHE A 180 0.05 -27.34 -6.92
N ASN A 181 0.88 -27.54 -5.89
CA ASN A 181 2.31 -27.77 -6.08
C ASN A 181 2.57 -29.28 -6.25
N ALA A 182 3.53 -29.64 -7.10
CA ALA A 182 3.94 -31.03 -7.33
C ALA A 182 4.49 -31.71 -6.06
N LYS A 183 5.15 -30.93 -5.17
CA LYS A 183 5.68 -31.40 -3.89
C LYS A 183 4.74 -31.04 -2.75
N ARG A 184 4.64 -31.91 -1.73
CA ARG A 184 3.88 -31.62 -0.50
C ARG A 184 4.60 -30.57 0.35
N GLY A 185 3.84 -29.75 1.08
CA GLY A 185 4.41 -28.67 1.91
C GLY A 185 5.44 -29.16 2.95
N SER A 186 5.24 -30.36 3.51
CA SER A 186 6.20 -30.97 4.45
C SER A 186 7.57 -31.25 3.83
N GLU A 187 7.61 -31.73 2.58
CA GLU A 187 8.85 -32.00 1.86
C GLU A 187 9.59 -30.70 1.58
N ARG A 188 8.88 -29.67 1.07
CA ARG A 188 9.45 -28.36 0.76
C ARG A 188 10.00 -27.66 2.01
N ALA A 189 9.31 -27.78 3.14
CA ALA A 189 9.78 -27.22 4.41
C ALA A 189 11.07 -27.89 4.90
N VAL A 190 11.19 -29.22 4.77
CA VAL A 190 12.43 -29.94 5.10
C VAL A 190 13.55 -29.59 4.15
N ASP A 191 13.28 -29.51 2.83
CA ASP A 191 14.26 -29.09 1.82
C ASP A 191 14.84 -27.70 2.16
N LEU A 192 13.97 -26.73 2.49
CA LEU A 192 14.38 -25.38 2.91
C LEU A 192 15.21 -25.41 4.20
N LEU A 193 14.80 -26.20 5.20
CA LEU A 193 15.55 -26.33 6.45
C LEU A 193 16.95 -26.91 6.22
N VAL A 194 17.06 -27.96 5.40
CA VAL A 194 18.34 -28.59 5.07
C VAL A 194 19.26 -27.60 4.34
N LYS A 195 18.75 -26.85 3.35
CA LYS A 195 19.51 -25.78 2.69
C LYS A 195 20.02 -24.75 3.68
N LYS A 196 19.13 -24.27 4.56
CA LYS A 196 19.47 -23.29 5.59
C LYS A 196 20.56 -23.80 6.53
N LEU A 197 20.47 -25.05 7.00
CA LEU A 197 21.47 -25.66 7.88
C LEU A 197 22.83 -25.83 7.21
N LYS A 198 22.86 -26.00 5.88
CA LYS A 198 24.09 -26.09 5.10
C LYS A 198 24.66 -24.72 4.66
N GLY A 199 23.95 -23.63 4.92
CA GLY A 199 24.32 -22.30 4.41
C GLY A 199 24.18 -22.16 2.90
N GLU A 200 23.37 -23.00 2.26
CA GLU A 200 23.05 -22.91 0.83
C GLU A 200 22.02 -21.80 0.57
N GLU A 201 22.03 -21.22 -0.63
CA GLU A 201 20.99 -20.28 -1.04
C GLU A 201 19.61 -20.95 -1.10
N PHE A 202 18.62 -20.28 -0.52
CA PHE A 202 17.23 -20.71 -0.57
C PHE A 202 16.30 -19.50 -0.71
N GLU A 203 15.18 -19.71 -1.41
CA GLU A 203 14.10 -18.74 -1.52
C GLU A 203 12.95 -19.20 -0.63
N SER A 204 12.49 -18.32 0.26
CA SER A 204 11.33 -18.61 1.10
C SER A 204 10.05 -18.51 0.26
N GLU A 205 9.20 -19.54 0.31
CA GLU A 205 7.84 -19.48 -0.27
C GLU A 205 6.96 -18.41 0.40
N PHE A 206 7.37 -17.96 1.59
CA PHE A 206 6.73 -16.90 2.34
C PHE A 206 7.69 -15.73 2.48
N LYS A 207 7.45 -14.65 1.73
CA LYS A 207 8.15 -13.38 1.96
C LYS A 207 7.84 -12.93 3.37
N MET A 208 8.86 -12.88 4.22
CA MET A 208 8.72 -12.33 5.56
C MET A 208 8.32 -10.86 5.44
N PRO A 209 7.36 -10.37 6.26
CA PRO A 209 7.03 -8.96 6.28
C PRO A 209 8.29 -8.13 6.58
N VAL A 210 8.48 -7.06 5.81
CA VAL A 210 9.49 -6.05 6.13
C VAL A 210 8.93 -5.24 7.29
N PHE A 211 9.50 -5.43 8.47
CA PHE A 211 9.18 -4.60 9.61
C PHE A 211 9.91 -3.28 9.47
N ASP A 212 9.15 -2.18 9.49
CA ASP A 212 9.74 -0.86 9.60
C ASP A 212 10.50 -0.74 10.92
N ARG A 213 11.70 -0.17 10.87
CA ARG A 213 12.49 0.11 12.07
C ARG A 213 12.45 1.61 12.29
N VAL A 214 11.67 2.01 13.28
CA VAL A 214 11.63 3.40 13.72
C VAL A 214 12.80 3.66 14.66
N GLU A 215 13.57 4.70 14.39
CA GLU A 215 14.61 5.16 15.30
C GLU A 215 13.96 5.63 16.61
N ALA A 216 14.50 5.18 17.74
CA ALA A 216 13.99 5.61 19.05
C ALA A 216 14.26 7.11 19.24
N LEU A 217 13.24 7.86 19.69
CA LEU A 217 13.43 9.26 20.06
C LEU A 217 14.38 9.37 21.26
N PRO A 218 15.09 10.50 21.42
CA PRO A 218 15.90 10.77 22.60
C PRO A 218 15.09 10.61 23.90
N PRO A 219 15.73 10.20 25.01
CA PRO A 219 15.04 10.06 26.29
C PRO A 219 14.52 11.41 26.78
N VAL A 220 13.41 11.39 27.53
CA VAL A 220 12.90 12.56 28.23
C VAL A 220 13.93 13.04 29.25
N ALA A 221 14.38 14.28 29.12
CA ALA A 221 15.49 14.81 29.91
C ALA A 221 15.15 14.94 31.41
N ASP A 222 13.92 15.33 31.74
CA ASP A 222 13.45 15.49 33.12
C ASP A 222 12.00 15.01 33.25
N ILE A 223 11.83 13.75 33.65
CA ILE A 223 10.51 13.11 33.77
C ILE A 223 9.63 13.79 34.84
N THR A 224 10.24 14.45 35.84
CA THR A 224 9.51 15.13 36.92
C THR A 224 8.75 16.36 36.45
N LYS A 225 9.01 16.83 35.23
CA LYS A 225 8.28 17.93 34.57
C LYS A 225 7.41 17.46 33.40
N ALA A 226 7.53 16.20 33.01
CA ALA A 226 6.89 15.68 31.81
C ALA A 226 5.41 15.38 32.05
N LYS A 227 4.60 15.69 31.03
CA LYS A 227 3.22 15.23 30.92
C LYS A 227 3.20 13.87 30.23
N ILE A 228 2.76 12.84 30.95
CA ILE A 228 2.76 11.45 30.50
C ILE A 228 1.36 11.08 30.04
N ALA A 229 1.21 10.45 28.88
CA ALA A 229 -0.04 9.87 28.43
C ALA A 229 0.02 8.34 28.34
N ILE A 230 -1.15 7.72 28.27
CA ILE A 230 -1.29 6.28 28.12
C ILE A 230 -1.99 6.00 26.79
N VAL A 231 -1.40 5.11 26.01
CA VAL A 231 -2.05 4.47 24.87
C VAL A 231 -2.00 2.97 25.12
N THR A 232 -3.09 2.26 24.89
CA THR A 232 -3.11 0.80 25.06
C THR A 232 -3.53 0.08 23.79
N SER A 233 -2.94 -1.08 23.57
CA SER A 233 -3.42 -2.11 22.64
C SER A 233 -4.13 -3.27 23.33
N GLY A 234 -4.17 -3.26 24.66
CA GLY A 234 -4.84 -4.28 25.48
C GLY A 234 -6.36 -4.15 25.54
N GLY A 235 -6.93 -3.12 24.91
CA GLY A 235 -8.37 -2.93 24.75
C GLY A 235 -9.14 -2.68 26.04
N THR A 236 -8.52 -2.09 27.07
CA THR A 236 -9.23 -1.61 28.26
C THR A 236 -10.17 -0.47 27.88
N VAL A 237 -11.43 -0.54 28.27
CA VAL A 237 -12.49 0.45 28.00
C VAL A 237 -13.32 0.68 29.26
N PRO A 238 -14.06 1.79 29.38
CA PRO A 238 -15.06 1.94 30.43
C PRO A 238 -16.10 0.82 30.36
N LYS A 239 -16.70 0.51 31.51
CA LYS A 239 -17.71 -0.53 31.64
C LYS A 239 -18.83 -0.36 30.62
N GLY A 240 -19.19 -1.46 29.94
CA GLY A 240 -20.20 -1.49 28.90
C GLY A 240 -19.68 -1.15 27.49
N ASN A 241 -18.38 -0.86 27.34
CA ASN A 241 -17.73 -0.51 26.06
C ASN A 241 -18.54 0.54 25.28
N PRO A 242 -18.58 1.80 25.77
CA PRO A 242 -19.52 2.83 25.28
C PRO A 242 -19.35 3.17 23.80
N ASP A 243 -18.14 3.06 23.26
CA ASP A 243 -17.89 3.31 21.82
C ASP A 243 -18.11 2.08 20.94
N HIS A 244 -18.46 0.94 21.55
CA HIS A 244 -18.61 -0.35 20.90
C HIS A 244 -17.40 -0.69 20.03
N ILE A 245 -16.18 -0.55 20.59
CA ILE A 245 -14.95 -1.00 19.92
C ILE A 245 -15.06 -2.50 19.68
N GLU A 246 -14.79 -2.92 18.46
CA GLU A 246 -14.85 -4.33 18.09
C GLU A 246 -13.75 -5.13 18.79
N SER A 247 -14.01 -6.40 19.14
CA SER A 247 -13.04 -7.23 19.87
C SER A 247 -11.89 -7.78 19.02
N SER A 248 -12.01 -7.65 17.70
CA SER A 248 -11.00 -7.99 16.71
C SER A 248 -11.15 -7.06 15.51
N SER A 249 -10.02 -6.74 14.87
CA SER A 249 -9.98 -5.97 13.63
C SER A 249 -10.73 -4.63 13.74
N ALA A 250 -10.57 -3.94 14.87
CA ALA A 250 -11.35 -2.74 15.14
C ALA A 250 -11.15 -1.67 14.08
N SER A 251 -12.27 -1.06 13.72
CA SER A 251 -12.34 0.03 12.74
C SER A 251 -12.08 1.39 13.38
N LYS A 252 -12.01 1.44 14.71
CA LYS A 252 -11.95 2.63 15.56
C LYS A 252 -11.16 2.36 16.84
N TYR A 253 -10.80 3.45 17.52
CA TYR A 253 -10.19 3.46 18.85
C TYR A 253 -11.05 4.30 19.81
N GLY A 254 -10.90 4.05 21.10
CA GLY A 254 -11.57 4.79 22.17
C GLY A 254 -10.68 5.89 22.74
N GLU A 255 -11.31 6.92 23.28
CA GLU A 255 -10.68 8.04 23.97
C GLU A 255 -11.46 8.29 25.26
N TYR A 256 -10.79 8.15 26.41
CA TYR A 256 -11.47 8.06 27.69
C TYR A 256 -10.84 8.95 28.74
N ASN A 257 -11.68 9.71 29.44
CA ASN A 257 -11.27 10.60 30.52
C ASN A 257 -11.04 9.83 31.83
N ILE A 258 -9.90 10.08 32.46
CA ILE A 258 -9.42 9.52 33.73
C ILE A 258 -9.06 10.61 34.75
N GLU A 259 -9.58 11.83 34.58
CA GLU A 259 -9.49 12.90 35.57
C GLU A 259 -10.15 12.46 36.88
N GLY A 260 -9.41 12.56 37.99
CA GLY A 260 -9.87 12.11 39.30
C GLY A 260 -9.95 10.59 39.47
N VAL A 261 -9.65 9.80 38.43
CA VAL A 261 -9.58 8.34 38.52
C VAL A 261 -8.24 7.95 39.13
N MET A 262 -8.31 7.16 40.20
CA MET A 262 -7.16 6.71 40.99
C MET A 262 -6.91 5.19 40.88
N ASP A 263 -7.89 4.44 40.36
CA ASP A 263 -7.91 2.98 40.33
C ASP A 263 -8.91 2.53 39.24
N LEU A 264 -8.51 1.57 38.41
CA LEU A 264 -9.31 1.00 37.32
C LEU A 264 -9.97 -0.32 37.77
N THR A 265 -11.07 -0.17 38.51
CA THR A 265 -11.78 -1.32 39.09
C THR A 265 -12.64 -2.10 38.10
N LYS A 266 -12.98 -3.35 38.46
CA LYS A 266 -13.94 -4.21 37.73
C LYS A 266 -15.32 -3.61 37.47
N ASP A 267 -15.74 -2.65 38.31
CA ASP A 267 -17.05 -2.04 38.26
C ASP A 267 -17.08 -0.86 37.26
N THR A 268 -15.91 -0.27 36.97
CA THR A 268 -15.77 0.94 36.14
C THR A 268 -15.12 0.68 34.79
N TYR A 269 -14.33 -0.39 34.65
CA TYR A 269 -13.63 -0.74 33.41
C TYR A 269 -13.77 -2.23 33.06
N GLU A 270 -13.53 -2.54 31.79
CA GLU A 270 -13.48 -3.91 31.27
C GLU A 270 -12.64 -3.98 29.99
N THR A 271 -12.44 -5.20 29.50
CA THR A 271 -11.64 -5.51 28.31
C THR A 271 -12.55 -5.75 27.10
N ALA A 272 -12.37 -4.96 26.04
CA ALA A 272 -12.98 -5.21 24.73
C ALA A 272 -12.15 -6.18 23.87
N HIS A 273 -10.89 -6.44 24.20
CA HIS A 273 -9.95 -7.21 23.40
C HIS A 273 -10.25 -8.73 23.38
N GLY A 274 -10.44 -9.32 22.20
CA GLY A 274 -10.77 -10.75 22.03
C GLY A 274 -9.58 -11.72 21.93
N GLY A 275 -8.34 -11.23 22.03
CA GLY A 275 -7.12 -12.01 21.79
C GLY A 275 -6.37 -12.52 23.05
N TYR A 276 -6.85 -12.24 24.27
CA TYR A 276 -6.30 -12.82 25.51
C TYR A 276 -7.42 -13.10 26.53
N ASP A 277 -7.13 -13.85 27.60
CA ASP A 277 -8.07 -14.10 28.69
C ASP A 277 -8.24 -12.83 29.55
N PRO A 278 -9.42 -12.18 29.50
CA PRO A 278 -9.61 -10.90 30.16
C PRO A 278 -9.92 -11.02 31.66
N THR A 279 -10.01 -12.23 32.23
CA THR A 279 -10.48 -12.43 33.62
C THR A 279 -9.70 -11.55 34.60
N TYR A 280 -8.37 -11.61 34.53
CA TYR A 280 -7.49 -10.86 35.43
C TYR A 280 -7.48 -9.36 35.17
N ALA A 281 -7.57 -8.94 33.91
CA ALA A 281 -7.64 -7.53 33.52
C ALA A 281 -9.02 -6.91 33.85
N ASN A 282 -10.07 -7.73 33.87
CA ASN A 282 -11.41 -7.30 34.27
C ASN A 282 -11.57 -7.27 35.78
N ASP A 283 -10.87 -8.12 36.52
CA ASP A 283 -10.83 -8.04 37.99
C ASP A 283 -10.11 -6.76 38.44
N ASP A 284 -9.06 -6.37 37.72
CA ASP A 284 -8.21 -5.21 37.98
C ASP A 284 -7.56 -4.75 36.66
N SER A 285 -8.07 -3.64 36.11
CA SER A 285 -7.61 -3.10 34.83
C SER A 285 -6.28 -2.37 34.93
N ASP A 286 -5.78 -2.08 36.15
CA ASP A 286 -4.45 -1.49 36.32
C ASP A 286 -3.32 -2.45 35.91
N ARG A 287 -3.63 -3.75 35.78
CA ARG A 287 -2.73 -4.75 35.18
C ARG A 287 -2.38 -4.47 33.72
N VAL A 288 -3.26 -3.78 32.99
CA VAL A 288 -3.08 -3.43 31.58
C VAL A 288 -2.68 -1.97 31.42
N ILE A 289 -3.21 -1.09 32.27
CA ILE A 289 -2.94 0.34 32.22
C ILE A 289 -2.57 0.84 33.62
N PRO A 290 -1.35 1.33 33.90
CA PRO A 290 -0.90 1.62 35.26
C PRO A 290 -1.39 2.99 35.78
N VAL A 291 -2.71 3.24 35.84
CA VAL A 291 -3.24 4.54 36.30
C VAL A 291 -2.93 4.74 37.77
N ASP A 292 -3.13 3.72 38.60
CA ASP A 292 -2.87 3.73 40.03
C ASP A 292 -1.44 4.19 40.37
N VAL A 293 -0.43 3.57 39.75
CA VAL A 293 0.98 3.85 39.96
C VAL A 293 1.34 5.22 39.42
N LEU A 294 0.85 5.59 38.23
CA LEU A 294 1.14 6.89 37.64
C LEU A 294 0.54 8.04 38.46
N ARG A 295 -0.67 7.88 39.00
CA ARG A 295 -1.28 8.87 39.91
C ARG A 295 -0.52 8.98 41.23
N ASN A 296 0.00 7.86 41.76
CA ASN A 296 0.87 7.91 42.93
C ASN A 296 2.19 8.63 42.62
N MET A 297 2.81 8.36 41.48
CA MET A 297 4.03 9.04 41.03
C MET A 297 3.81 10.54 40.80
N GLU A 298 2.66 10.93 40.25
CA GLU A 298 2.27 12.34 40.08
C GLU A 298 2.15 13.04 41.45
N LYS A 299 1.45 12.42 42.41
CA LYS A 299 1.32 12.95 43.79
C LYS A 299 2.67 13.08 44.50
N GLU A 300 3.59 12.16 44.27
CA GLU A 300 4.93 12.16 44.84
C GLU A 300 5.90 13.10 44.10
N GLY A 301 5.49 13.74 43.00
CA GLY A 301 6.33 14.60 42.17
C GLY A 301 7.41 13.84 41.39
N LYS A 302 7.25 12.51 41.22
CA LYS A 302 8.15 11.66 40.42
C LYS A 302 7.91 11.82 38.92
N ILE A 303 6.73 12.30 38.53
CA ILE A 303 6.40 12.74 37.17
C ILE A 303 5.74 14.13 37.24
N GLY A 304 5.72 14.87 36.14
CA GLY A 304 5.11 16.19 36.08
C GLY A 304 3.58 16.12 36.19
N SER A 305 2.95 15.40 35.27
CA SER A 305 1.52 15.09 35.34
C SER A 305 1.14 13.88 34.51
N LEU A 306 0.02 13.24 34.85
CA LEU A 306 -0.64 12.25 34.01
C LEU A 306 -1.74 12.93 33.20
N HIS A 307 -1.67 12.83 31.88
CA HIS A 307 -2.67 13.30 30.95
C HIS A 307 -4.03 12.64 31.24
N ASN A 308 -5.08 13.45 31.25
CA ASN A 308 -6.41 13.00 31.66
C ASN A 308 -7.13 12.16 30.62
N LEU A 309 -6.59 11.99 29.41
CA LEU A 309 -7.14 11.06 28.42
C LEU A 309 -6.20 9.87 28.25
N PHE A 310 -6.77 8.68 28.17
CA PHE A 310 -6.09 7.53 27.59
C PHE A 310 -6.77 7.08 26.30
N TYR A 311 -5.97 6.49 25.42
CA TYR A 311 -6.44 6.01 24.12
C TYR A 311 -6.40 4.50 24.10
N SER A 312 -7.50 3.88 23.71
CA SER A 312 -7.63 2.42 23.71
C SER A 312 -7.83 1.89 22.30
N THR A 313 -6.94 1.01 21.90
CA THR A 313 -7.05 0.21 20.68
C THR A 313 -7.18 -1.26 21.08
N VAL A 314 -7.72 -2.09 20.18
CA VAL A 314 -7.58 -3.54 20.28
C VAL A 314 -6.48 -3.99 19.33
N GLY A 315 -5.40 -4.57 19.86
CA GLY A 315 -4.30 -5.12 19.07
C GLY A 315 -4.69 -6.37 18.26
N ASN A 316 -5.79 -7.02 18.63
CA ASN A 316 -6.26 -8.26 18.02
C ASN A 316 -6.73 -8.08 16.57
N GLY A 317 -6.03 -8.70 15.62
CA GLY A 317 -6.47 -8.77 14.22
C GLY A 317 -6.53 -7.41 13.50
N THR A 318 -5.99 -6.35 14.08
CA THR A 318 -6.01 -5.00 13.49
C THR A 318 -5.01 -4.92 12.34
N ALA A 319 -5.48 -4.46 11.17
CA ALA A 319 -4.63 -4.33 9.99
C ALA A 319 -3.56 -3.26 10.20
N VAL A 320 -2.33 -3.52 9.71
CA VAL A 320 -1.19 -2.58 9.83
C VAL A 320 -1.54 -1.17 9.36
N ALA A 321 -2.28 -1.03 8.26
CA ALA A 321 -2.72 0.26 7.74
C ALA A 321 -3.65 1.00 8.71
N SER A 322 -4.58 0.29 9.36
CA SER A 322 -5.47 0.85 10.38
C SER A 322 -4.69 1.25 11.63
N SER A 323 -3.79 0.39 12.11
CA SER A 323 -2.91 0.69 13.26
C SER A 323 -2.06 1.94 13.01
N LYS A 324 -1.50 2.08 11.79
CA LYS A 324 -0.74 3.27 11.39
C LYS A 324 -1.62 4.52 11.41
N LYS A 325 -2.83 4.45 10.85
CA LYS A 325 -3.80 5.56 10.88
C LYS A 325 -4.15 5.97 12.31
N PHE A 326 -4.46 5.02 13.20
CA PHE A 326 -4.77 5.32 14.60
C PHE A 326 -3.58 5.95 15.31
N GLY A 327 -2.37 5.40 15.12
CA GLY A 327 -1.14 5.97 15.69
C GLY A 327 -0.89 7.41 15.24
N GLU A 328 -1.06 7.72 13.95
CA GLU A 328 -0.92 9.07 13.42
C GLU A 328 -1.95 10.06 13.97
N GLU A 329 -3.21 9.63 14.14
CA GLU A 329 -4.28 10.46 14.71
C GLU A 329 -4.08 10.72 16.20
N ILE A 330 -3.79 9.66 16.97
CA ILE A 330 -3.53 9.76 18.42
C ILE A 330 -2.29 10.62 18.67
N ALA A 331 -1.20 10.41 17.93
CA ALA A 331 0.02 11.21 18.09
C ALA A 331 -0.22 12.71 17.84
N LYS A 332 -1.03 13.07 16.84
CA LYS A 332 -1.39 14.48 16.58
C LYS A 332 -2.14 15.10 17.75
N LYS A 333 -3.08 14.38 18.37
CA LYS A 333 -3.81 14.84 19.56
C LYS A 333 -2.88 15.02 20.76
N LEU A 334 -2.06 14.02 21.05
CA LEU A 334 -1.10 14.05 22.17
C LEU A 334 -0.10 15.20 22.05
N ILE A 335 0.42 15.46 20.85
CA ILE A 335 1.30 16.60 20.58
C ILE A 335 0.57 17.92 20.81
N ALA A 336 -0.68 18.05 20.34
CA ALA A 336 -1.49 19.25 20.56
C ALA A 336 -1.78 19.51 22.04
N ASP A 337 -1.91 18.45 22.84
CA ASP A 337 -2.13 18.52 24.28
C ASP A 337 -0.84 18.71 25.11
N GLY A 338 0.31 18.88 24.44
CA GLY A 338 1.61 19.08 25.09
C GLY A 338 2.07 17.87 25.89
N VAL A 339 1.78 16.66 25.41
CA VAL A 339 2.27 15.42 26.02
C VAL A 339 3.73 15.20 25.62
N ASP A 340 4.58 14.98 26.62
CA ASP A 340 6.03 14.80 26.43
C ASP A 340 6.41 13.33 26.23
N ALA A 341 5.63 12.41 26.79
CA ALA A 341 5.91 10.97 26.73
C ALA A 341 4.65 10.13 26.74
N VAL A 342 4.75 8.95 26.13
CA VAL A 342 3.65 7.99 26.06
C VAL A 342 4.10 6.65 26.61
N ILE A 343 3.30 6.08 27.50
CA ILE A 343 3.38 4.68 27.87
C ILE A 343 2.43 3.91 26.96
N LEU A 344 3.01 3.10 26.07
CA LEU A 344 2.25 2.20 25.20
C LEU A 344 2.18 0.83 25.87
N THR A 345 0.99 0.43 26.33
CA THR A 345 0.79 -0.88 26.95
C THR A 345 0.19 -1.90 25.98
N SER A 346 0.43 -3.19 26.26
CA SER A 346 -0.08 -4.33 25.50
C SER A 346 -0.64 -5.41 26.44
N THR A 347 -1.18 -6.47 25.84
CA THR A 347 -1.73 -7.66 26.51
C THR A 347 -0.71 -8.43 27.32
#